data_AF-A0A954WC34-F1
#
_entry.id   AF-A0A954WC34-F1
#
_cell.length_a   1.000
_cell.length_b   1.000
_cell.length_c   1.000
_cell.angle_alpha   90.00
_cell.angle_beta   90.00
_cell.angle_gamma   90.00
#
_symmetry.space_group_name_H-M   'P 1'
#
loop_
_entity.id
_entity.type
_entity.pdbx_description
1 polymer ?
#
loop_
_entity_poly.entity_id
_entity_poly.type
_entity_poly.pdbx_seq_one_letter_code
_entity_poly.pdbx_strand_id
1 'polypeptide(L)'
;MAQPASQPTVATGHSDRTEIDREFAERLRLLADKCDELNLPEQAKQTRRWIVARDPGRQYLYLPDDESPNVAARESRIVQQWAERFQLERDRHAERLFELAQSRAEAGDETAAFQRLHETLHHNPAHAAARAALGHRQLGGRWQTPGKRPVARPGRLAHPTFGWSPRRYWLTQSDHYVVSTNHSPQAGIELAEKLELLHSVWSQVFYRYWATPGALTARLKGEPERSTNVTAPLQVVLFADRDEYLRQLGVGESRIDVTIGYYSAENRRAYFYASDQPDIATWYHEATHQLFQEAPNVTPKVGERANFWIAEAIALYMESLTVRDGYATVGGFDANRLQFARYRRLNESFHMPLAELAKLGRAELQRHEDLRRLYSESAGLAHLLMDGQANRYRAATIDYLAAIYRGVDDVAAFSRTLGVSPSEIDDQYAAF
;
A
#
# COMPACT_ATOMS: atom_id res chain seq x y z
N MET A 1 36.36 -18.35 -29.40
CA MET A 1 36.46 -17.86 -28.01
C MET A 1 35.91 -16.45 -27.98
N ALA A 2 34.63 -16.30 -27.63
CA ALA A 2 33.98 -15.00 -27.50
C ALA A 2 33.71 -14.76 -26.01
N GLN A 3 34.16 -13.62 -25.50
CA GLN A 3 33.92 -13.17 -24.13
C GLN A 3 32.40 -13.00 -23.90
N PRO A 4 31.88 -13.35 -22.71
CA PRO A 4 30.50 -13.06 -22.39
C PRO A 4 30.36 -11.56 -22.06
N ALA A 5 29.30 -10.97 -22.61
CA ALA A 5 28.91 -9.59 -22.39
C ALA A 5 28.61 -9.33 -20.90
N SER A 6 29.15 -8.23 -20.39
CA SER A 6 28.95 -7.72 -19.05
C SER A 6 27.46 -7.45 -18.77
N GLN A 7 26.98 -7.94 -17.62
CA GLN A 7 25.66 -7.65 -17.08
C GLN A 7 25.52 -6.15 -16.74
N PRO A 8 24.32 -5.54 -16.88
CA PRO A 8 24.11 -4.14 -16.55
C PRO A 8 24.17 -3.92 -15.03
N THR A 9 24.97 -2.95 -14.62
CA THR A 9 25.15 -2.47 -13.24
C THR A 9 23.85 -1.89 -12.67
N VAL A 10 23.20 -2.62 -11.78
CA VAL A 10 22.02 -2.18 -10.97
C VAL A 10 22.44 -1.26 -9.80
N ALA A 11 23.74 -1.02 -9.60
CA ALA A 11 24.30 -0.36 -8.42
C ALA A 11 24.16 1.18 -8.37
N THR A 12 23.94 1.87 -9.49
CA THR A 12 24.02 3.35 -9.57
C THR A 12 22.84 4.07 -8.92
N GLY A 13 21.67 3.45 -8.87
CA GLY A 13 20.49 4.15 -8.38
C GLY A 13 20.37 4.25 -6.85
N HIS A 14 20.95 3.28 -6.11
CA HIS A 14 20.86 3.27 -4.65
C HIS A 14 21.79 4.33 -4.03
N SER A 15 22.96 4.56 -4.65
CA SER A 15 23.91 5.59 -4.22
C SER A 15 23.33 6.99 -4.31
N ASP A 16 22.62 7.31 -5.40
CA ASP A 16 22.06 8.65 -5.61
C ASP A 16 20.99 8.99 -4.56
N ARG A 17 20.16 8.00 -4.19
CA ARG A 17 19.16 8.18 -3.15
C ARG A 17 19.78 8.40 -1.77
N THR A 18 20.73 7.55 -1.38
CA THR A 18 21.38 7.65 -0.07
C THR A 18 22.10 8.99 0.09
N GLU A 19 22.71 9.50 -0.97
CA GLU A 19 23.34 10.81 -0.97
C GLU A 19 22.32 11.95 -0.80
N ILE A 20 21.23 11.95 -1.60
CA ILE A 20 20.15 12.95 -1.50
C ILE A 20 19.58 13.02 -0.07
N ASP A 21 19.36 11.88 0.57
CA ASP A 21 18.84 11.79 1.94
C ASP A 21 19.85 12.27 2.99
N ARG A 22 21.12 11.87 2.84
CA ARG A 22 22.20 12.26 3.75
C ARG A 22 22.35 13.78 3.77
N GLU A 23 22.43 14.41 2.60
CA GLU A 23 22.55 15.86 2.49
C GLU A 23 21.35 16.60 3.09
N PHE A 24 20.14 16.11 2.85
CA PHE A 24 18.93 16.72 3.42
C PHE A 24 18.91 16.61 4.94
N ALA A 25 19.26 15.43 5.48
CA ALA A 25 19.36 15.22 6.91
C ALA A 25 20.43 16.12 7.56
N GLU A 26 21.59 16.30 6.91
CA GLU A 26 22.62 17.24 7.37
C GLU A 26 22.10 18.69 7.43
N ARG A 27 21.43 19.16 6.37
CA ARG A 27 20.84 20.51 6.33
C ARG A 27 19.77 20.73 7.41
N LEU A 28 18.91 19.73 7.65
CA LEU A 28 17.90 19.82 8.70
C LEU A 28 18.49 19.73 10.11
N ARG A 29 19.57 18.95 10.33
CA ARG A 29 20.28 18.94 11.62
C ARG A 29 20.86 20.31 11.93
N LEU A 30 21.55 20.94 10.98
CA LEU A 30 22.08 22.29 11.14
C LEU A 30 20.97 23.32 11.47
N LEU A 31 19.82 23.22 10.81
CA LEU A 31 18.68 24.08 11.10
C LEU A 31 18.11 23.85 12.51
N ALA A 32 17.99 22.58 12.93
CA ALA A 32 17.50 22.24 14.26
C ALA A 32 18.46 22.68 15.37
N ASP A 33 19.76 22.52 15.17
CA ASP A 33 20.78 22.99 16.11
C ASP A 33 20.74 24.52 16.23
N LYS A 34 20.47 25.22 15.11
CA LYS A 34 20.25 26.67 15.14
C LYS A 34 18.99 27.07 15.90
N CYS A 35 17.91 26.28 15.81
CA CYS A 35 16.72 26.50 16.62
C CYS A 35 17.00 26.34 18.12
N ASP A 36 17.84 25.38 18.52
CA ASP A 36 18.23 25.20 19.92
C ASP A 36 19.03 26.40 20.44
N GLU A 37 20.00 26.91 19.67
CA GLU A 37 20.76 28.13 20.00
C GLU A 37 19.84 29.35 20.21
N LEU A 38 18.72 29.39 19.50
CA LEU A 38 17.75 30.48 19.53
C LEU A 38 16.61 30.25 20.52
N ASN A 39 16.68 29.19 21.35
CA ASN A 39 15.64 28.79 22.32
C ASN A 39 14.27 28.52 21.67
N LEU A 40 14.25 27.82 20.53
CA LEU A 40 13.04 27.42 19.79
C LEU A 40 12.85 25.88 19.82
N PRO A 41 12.52 25.28 20.98
CA PRO A 41 12.53 23.83 21.17
C PRO A 41 11.48 23.09 20.32
N GLU A 42 10.30 23.69 20.10
CA GLU A 42 9.28 23.05 19.26
C GLU A 42 9.68 23.03 17.79
N GLN A 43 10.30 24.10 17.28
CA GLN A 43 10.82 24.16 15.92
C GLN A 43 11.99 23.20 15.70
N ALA A 44 12.90 23.09 16.67
CA ALA A 44 13.98 22.12 16.62
C ALA A 44 13.44 20.68 16.57
N LYS A 45 12.44 20.37 17.40
CA LYS A 45 11.75 19.07 17.42
C LYS A 45 11.00 18.79 16.11
N GLN A 46 10.27 19.76 15.57
CA GLN A 46 9.58 19.62 14.27
C GLN A 46 10.59 19.37 13.14
N THR A 47 11.69 20.12 13.11
CA THR A 47 12.76 19.97 12.11
C THR A 47 13.39 18.59 12.18
N ARG A 48 13.73 18.10 13.38
CA ARG A 48 14.32 16.75 13.57
C ARG A 48 13.36 15.62 13.22
N ARG A 49 12.06 15.77 13.53
CA ARG A 49 11.03 14.78 13.19
C ARG A 49 10.84 14.58 11.69
N TRP A 50 11.20 15.58 10.89
CA TRP A 50 11.14 15.51 9.43
C TRP A 50 12.25 14.63 8.82
N ILE A 51 13.28 14.27 9.60
CA ILE A 51 14.33 13.36 9.18
C ILE A 51 13.85 11.92 9.41
N VAL A 52 13.58 11.20 8.33
CA VAL A 52 13.12 9.80 8.39
C VAL A 52 14.31 8.84 8.30
N ALA A 53 14.57 8.11 9.39
CA ALA A 53 15.51 7.00 9.38
C ALA A 53 14.87 5.77 8.71
N ARG A 54 15.52 5.25 7.67
CA ARG A 54 14.99 4.16 6.85
C ARG A 54 15.67 2.83 7.16
N ASP A 55 14.86 1.82 7.42
CA ASP A 55 15.25 0.42 7.46
C ASP A 55 15.09 -0.20 6.06
N PRO A 56 16.12 -0.89 5.51
CA PRO A 56 16.04 -1.48 4.17
C PRO A 56 15.04 -2.63 4.05
N GLY A 57 14.66 -3.29 5.16
CA GLY A 57 13.69 -4.38 5.22
C GLY A 57 12.23 -3.92 5.35
N ARG A 58 11.93 -2.67 4.99
CA ARG A 58 10.60 -2.06 5.08
C ARG A 58 10.39 -1.02 3.98
N GLN A 59 9.16 -0.88 3.52
CA GLN A 59 8.73 0.20 2.63
C GLN A 59 8.28 1.45 3.40
N TYR A 60 8.52 2.61 2.81
CA TYR A 60 8.12 3.91 3.33
C TYR A 60 7.37 4.65 2.22
N LEU A 61 6.07 4.84 2.43
CA LEU A 61 5.11 5.31 1.44
C LEU A 61 4.57 6.65 1.91
N TYR A 62 4.71 7.70 1.11
CA TYR A 62 4.36 9.04 1.55
C TYR A 62 2.91 9.36 1.21
N LEU A 63 2.24 10.01 2.16
CA LEU A 63 0.82 10.35 2.08
C LEU A 63 0.73 11.88 2.01
N PRO A 64 0.90 12.48 0.81
CA PRO A 64 0.95 13.93 0.68
C PRO A 64 -0.41 14.54 1.03
N ASP A 65 -0.40 15.54 1.90
CA ASP A 65 -1.58 16.35 2.20
C ASP A 65 -1.89 17.32 1.05
N ASP A 66 -3.16 17.70 0.93
CA ASP A 66 -3.59 18.68 -0.07
C ASP A 66 -3.25 20.13 0.29
N GLU A 67 -2.97 20.39 1.56
CA GLU A 67 -2.75 21.74 2.09
C GLU A 67 -1.42 21.82 2.84
N SER A 68 -0.60 22.81 2.49
CA SER A 68 0.50 23.23 3.37
C SER A 68 -0.10 24.01 4.54
N PRO A 69 0.06 23.57 5.80
CA PRO A 69 -0.48 24.31 6.94
C PRO A 69 0.18 25.69 7.02
N ASN A 70 -0.56 26.78 6.79
CA ASN A 70 -0.07 28.14 7.00
C ASN A 70 -0.18 28.52 8.49
N VAL A 71 0.47 27.75 9.35
CA VAL A 71 0.44 27.95 10.81
C VAL A 71 1.39 29.08 11.23
N ALA A 72 2.48 29.30 10.48
CA ALA A 72 3.53 30.25 10.85
C ALA A 72 3.14 31.75 10.73
N ALA A 73 2.10 32.11 9.96
CA ALA A 73 1.74 33.51 9.72
C ALA A 73 1.30 34.28 10.99
N ARG A 74 0.96 33.58 12.08
CA ARG A 74 0.54 34.18 13.35
C ARG A 74 1.61 34.13 14.44
N GLU A 75 2.78 33.60 14.12
CA GLU A 75 3.87 33.38 15.07
C GLU A 75 4.85 34.57 15.12
N SER A 76 5.80 34.52 16.06
CA SER A 76 6.87 35.52 16.17
C SER A 76 7.75 35.57 14.91
N ARG A 77 8.41 36.72 14.64
CA ARG A 77 9.26 36.91 13.45
C ARG A 77 10.36 35.86 13.32
N ILE A 78 10.94 35.39 14.43
CA ILE A 78 12.00 34.38 14.41
C ILE A 78 11.46 33.00 14.02
N VAL A 79 10.22 32.66 14.42
CA VAL A 79 9.53 31.44 14.00
C VAL A 79 9.12 31.52 12.53
N GLN A 80 8.72 32.69 12.04
CA GLN A 80 8.45 32.91 10.61
C GLN A 80 9.72 32.68 9.77
N GLN A 81 10.87 33.23 10.19
CA GLN A 81 12.16 33.01 9.52
C GLN A 81 12.58 31.53 9.52
N TRP A 82 12.37 30.83 10.64
CA TRP A 82 12.57 29.38 10.69
C TRP A 82 11.67 28.65 9.69
N ALA A 83 10.37 28.98 9.65
CA ALA A 83 9.41 28.33 8.76
C ALA A 83 9.76 28.53 7.28
N GLU A 84 10.16 29.75 6.90
CA GLU A 84 10.68 30.06 5.56
C GLU A 84 11.91 29.22 5.23
N ARG A 85 12.88 29.12 6.16
CA ARG A 85 14.10 28.34 5.94
C ARG A 85 13.81 26.85 5.87
N PHE A 86 12.93 26.35 6.72
CA PHE A 86 12.53 24.94 6.75
C PHE A 86 11.82 24.55 5.45
N GLN A 87 10.89 25.39 4.97
CA GLN A 87 10.23 25.17 3.69
C GLN A 87 11.23 25.23 2.52
N LEU A 88 12.17 26.18 2.52
CA LEU A 88 13.20 26.25 1.48
C LEU A 88 14.03 24.97 1.37
N GLU A 89 14.44 24.37 2.50
CA GLU A 89 15.19 23.11 2.46
C GLU A 89 14.33 21.93 2.01
N ARG A 90 13.03 21.92 2.37
CA ARG A 90 12.07 20.92 1.87
C ARG A 90 11.86 21.05 0.36
N ASP A 91 11.69 22.27 -0.15
CA ASP A 91 11.50 22.51 -1.58
C ASP A 91 12.71 22.03 -2.39
N ARG A 92 13.93 22.35 -1.95
CA ARG A 92 15.16 21.85 -2.58
C ARG A 92 15.23 20.32 -2.60
N HIS A 93 14.85 19.67 -1.51
CA HIS A 93 14.82 18.22 -1.47
C HIS A 93 13.74 17.66 -2.40
N ALA A 94 12.56 18.29 -2.45
CA ALA A 94 11.48 17.90 -3.37
C ALA A 94 11.92 17.93 -4.84
N GLU A 95 12.67 18.95 -5.27
CA GLU A 95 13.23 19.03 -6.63
C GLU A 95 14.22 17.88 -6.91
N ARG A 96 15.14 17.58 -5.99
CA ARG A 96 16.09 16.46 -6.12
C ARG A 96 15.36 15.11 -6.20
N LEU A 97 14.28 14.95 -5.44
CA LEU A 97 13.42 13.77 -5.50
C LEU A 97 12.68 13.66 -6.84
N PHE A 98 12.23 14.79 -7.39
CA PHE A 98 11.56 14.84 -8.67
C PHE A 98 12.51 14.48 -9.83
N GLU A 99 13.73 15.03 -9.83
CA GLU A 99 14.79 14.65 -10.77
C GLU A 99 15.09 13.14 -10.70
N LEU A 100 15.20 12.59 -9.49
CA LEU A 100 15.38 11.15 -9.29
C LEU A 100 14.17 10.37 -9.84
N ALA A 101 12.94 10.84 -9.63
CA ALA A 101 11.73 10.20 -10.16
C ALA A 101 11.77 10.14 -11.70
N GLN A 102 12.18 11.22 -12.37
CA GLN A 102 12.35 11.25 -13.82
C GLN A 102 13.39 10.23 -14.29
N SER A 103 14.57 10.21 -13.66
CA SER A 103 15.63 9.25 -13.98
C SER A 103 15.16 7.78 -13.82
N ARG A 104 14.39 7.48 -12.77
CA ARG A 104 13.82 6.13 -12.57
C ARG A 104 12.80 5.74 -13.63
N ALA A 105 11.91 6.66 -13.99
CA ALA A 105 10.93 6.44 -15.02
C ALA A 105 11.60 6.19 -16.40
N GLU A 106 12.65 6.94 -16.72
CA GLU A 106 13.45 6.74 -17.94
C GLU A 106 14.19 5.40 -17.95
N ALA A 107 14.66 4.94 -16.78
CA ALA A 107 15.27 3.61 -16.62
C ALA A 107 14.24 2.46 -16.60
N GLY A 108 12.94 2.74 -16.70
CA GLY A 108 11.86 1.74 -16.71
C GLY A 108 11.39 1.30 -15.31
N ASP A 109 11.90 1.90 -14.24
CA ASP A 109 11.45 1.67 -12.86
C ASP A 109 10.37 2.68 -12.46
N GLU A 110 9.20 2.55 -13.09
CA GLU A 110 8.07 3.45 -12.82
C GLU A 110 7.51 3.29 -11.39
N THR A 111 7.73 2.14 -10.73
CA THR A 111 7.29 1.96 -9.33
C THR A 111 8.12 2.85 -8.41
N ALA A 112 9.45 2.83 -8.54
CA ALA A 112 10.29 3.73 -7.78
C ALA A 112 9.99 5.21 -8.11
N ALA A 113 9.79 5.53 -9.40
CA ALA A 113 9.41 6.88 -9.81
C ALA A 113 8.10 7.34 -9.16
N PHE A 114 7.06 6.51 -9.20
CA PHE A 114 5.75 6.81 -8.60
C PHE A 114 5.86 7.10 -7.10
N GLN A 115 6.60 6.26 -6.37
CA GLN A 115 6.86 6.47 -4.94
C GLN A 115 7.62 7.77 -4.67
N ARG A 116 8.61 8.14 -5.51
CA ARG A 116 9.33 9.40 -5.35
C ARG A 116 8.45 10.61 -5.62
N LEU A 117 7.50 10.54 -6.55
CA LEU A 117 6.56 11.64 -6.78
C LEU A 117 5.67 11.90 -5.58
N HIS A 118 5.18 10.85 -4.92
CA HIS A 118 4.44 10.99 -3.65
C HIS A 118 5.29 11.66 -2.57
N GLU A 119 6.56 11.27 -2.46
CA GLU A 119 7.50 11.89 -1.51
C GLU A 119 7.84 13.35 -1.88
N THR A 120 8.04 13.67 -3.16
CA THR A 120 8.18 15.05 -3.65
C THR A 120 7.02 15.90 -3.16
N LEU A 121 5.77 15.40 -3.27
CA LEU A 121 4.59 16.13 -2.79
C LEU A 121 4.51 16.23 -1.26
N HIS A 122 5.05 15.27 -0.50
CA HIS A 122 5.15 15.41 0.94
C HIS A 122 6.08 16.58 1.33
N HIS A 123 7.18 16.76 0.61
CA HIS A 123 8.11 17.87 0.88
C HIS A 123 7.61 19.21 0.33
N ASN A 124 7.09 19.22 -0.91
CA ASN A 124 6.50 20.37 -1.56
C ASN A 124 5.09 20.02 -2.09
N PRO A 125 4.04 20.23 -1.29
CA PRO A 125 2.66 19.95 -1.70
C PRO A 125 2.19 20.75 -2.90
N ALA A 126 2.86 21.83 -3.28
CA ALA A 126 2.51 22.67 -4.42
C ALA A 126 3.27 22.32 -5.71
N HIS A 127 4.14 21.31 -5.70
CA HIS A 127 5.01 20.97 -6.83
C HIS A 127 4.21 20.58 -8.08
N ALA A 128 4.14 21.49 -9.05
CA ALA A 128 3.22 21.41 -10.17
C ALA A 128 3.45 20.19 -11.07
N ALA A 129 4.71 19.91 -11.43
CA ALA A 129 5.03 18.80 -12.33
C ALA A 129 4.75 17.43 -11.71
N ALA A 130 5.10 17.23 -10.42
CA ALA A 130 4.77 16.02 -9.68
C ALA A 130 3.25 15.80 -9.58
N ARG A 131 2.47 16.86 -9.30
CA ARG A 131 1.00 16.80 -9.30
C ARG A 131 0.43 16.42 -10.67
N ALA A 132 0.91 17.03 -11.74
CA ALA A 132 0.49 16.70 -13.09
C ALA A 132 0.83 15.23 -13.44
N ALA A 133 2.03 14.76 -13.08
CA ALA A 133 2.46 13.38 -13.32
C ALA A 133 1.64 12.34 -12.55
N LEU A 134 1.16 12.67 -11.35
CA LEU A 134 0.23 11.85 -10.57
C LEU A 134 -1.24 11.99 -11.01
N GLY A 135 -1.54 12.83 -12.01
CA GLY A 135 -2.89 13.02 -12.56
C GLY A 135 -3.75 14.02 -11.79
N HIS A 136 -3.17 14.81 -10.89
CA HIS A 136 -3.88 15.88 -10.17
C HIS A 136 -4.19 17.03 -11.14
N ARG A 137 -5.33 17.71 -10.93
CA ARG A 137 -5.75 18.84 -11.77
C ARG A 137 -5.86 20.12 -10.95
N GLN A 138 -5.46 21.24 -11.53
CA GLN A 138 -5.66 22.54 -10.90
C GLN A 138 -7.03 23.10 -11.29
N LEU A 139 -7.90 23.33 -10.30
CA LEU A 139 -9.24 23.88 -10.50
C LEU A 139 -9.43 25.06 -9.53
N GLY A 140 -9.68 26.26 -10.07
CA GLY A 140 -9.89 27.48 -9.27
C GLY A 140 -8.65 27.92 -8.46
N GLY A 141 -7.44 27.70 -8.98
CA GLY A 141 -6.18 28.07 -8.32
C GLY A 141 -5.74 27.13 -7.19
N ARG A 142 -6.52 26.11 -6.85
CA ARG A 142 -6.14 25.05 -5.91
C ARG A 142 -5.84 23.76 -6.67
N TRP A 143 -4.86 23.02 -6.18
CA TRP A 143 -4.64 21.66 -6.63
C TRP A 143 -5.74 20.77 -6.08
N GLN A 144 -6.50 20.14 -6.97
CA GLN A 144 -7.37 19.04 -6.60
C GLN A 144 -6.56 17.77 -6.86
N THR A 145 -6.20 17.07 -5.79
CA THR A 145 -6.12 15.61 -5.83
C THR A 145 -7.42 15.09 -6.45
N PRO A 146 -7.39 13.96 -7.16
CA PRO A 146 -8.59 13.22 -7.46
C PRO A 146 -9.22 12.80 -6.13
N GLY A 147 -10.04 13.67 -5.52
CA GLY A 147 -10.77 13.23 -4.35
C GLY A 147 -11.78 14.13 -3.63
N LYS A 148 -12.91 13.54 -3.26
CA LYS A 148 -13.95 14.04 -2.36
C LYS A 148 -13.62 13.53 -0.95
N ARG A 149 -13.51 14.45 0.02
CA ARG A 149 -13.61 14.08 1.44
C ARG A 149 -14.85 13.19 1.64
N PRO A 150 -14.76 12.07 2.37
CA PRO A 150 -15.89 11.15 2.51
C PRO A 150 -17.13 11.88 3.03
N VAL A 151 -18.24 11.77 2.30
CA VAL A 151 -19.52 12.37 2.71
C VAL A 151 -20.54 11.27 2.91
N ALA A 152 -20.99 11.10 4.16
CA ALA A 152 -22.10 10.23 4.50
C ALA A 152 -23.44 10.89 4.21
N ARG A 153 -24.35 10.16 3.55
CA ARG A 153 -25.73 10.58 3.32
C ARG A 153 -26.69 9.48 3.74
N PRO A 154 -27.83 9.81 4.37
CA PRO A 154 -28.82 8.80 4.71
C PRO A 154 -29.44 8.19 3.45
N GLY A 155 -29.62 6.87 3.45
CA GLY A 155 -30.32 6.16 2.38
C GLY A 155 -31.78 6.58 2.26
N ARG A 156 -32.25 6.84 1.04
CA ARG A 156 -33.63 7.34 0.80
C ARG A 156 -34.66 6.23 0.60
N LEU A 157 -34.22 5.07 0.13
CA LEU A 157 -35.02 3.87 -0.08
C LEU A 157 -34.47 2.75 0.80
N ALA A 158 -35.19 1.63 0.93
CA ALA A 158 -34.65 0.47 1.64
C ALA A 158 -33.36 -0.01 0.98
N HIS A 159 -32.38 -0.48 1.76
CA HIS A 159 -31.12 -0.96 1.20
C HIS A 159 -31.39 -2.17 0.29
N PRO A 160 -30.96 -2.16 -0.99
CA PRO A 160 -31.42 -3.12 -1.99
C PRO A 160 -31.00 -4.57 -1.68
N THR A 161 -29.91 -4.76 -0.93
CA THR A 161 -29.40 -6.10 -0.58
C THR A 161 -29.80 -6.56 0.82
N PHE A 162 -29.93 -5.64 1.80
CA PHE A 162 -30.07 -6.00 3.23
C PHE A 162 -31.41 -5.61 3.82
N GLY A 163 -32.27 -4.93 3.05
CA GLY A 163 -33.59 -4.50 3.51
C GLY A 163 -33.59 -3.44 4.59
N TRP A 164 -32.43 -2.85 4.94
CA TRP A 164 -32.36 -1.77 5.92
C TRP A 164 -33.31 -0.63 5.56
N SER A 165 -34.14 -0.21 6.51
CA SER A 165 -35.19 0.77 6.24
C SER A 165 -34.63 2.12 5.75
N PRO A 166 -35.40 2.90 4.97
CA PRO A 166 -35.04 4.26 4.62
C PRO A 166 -34.61 5.08 5.84
N ARG A 167 -33.55 5.89 5.71
CA ARG A 167 -32.97 6.74 6.77
C ARG A 167 -32.49 5.98 8.01
N ARG A 168 -32.32 4.65 7.92
CA ARG A 168 -31.72 3.80 8.97
C ARG A 168 -30.39 3.17 8.53
N TYR A 169 -29.83 3.69 7.44
CA TYR A 169 -28.48 3.40 6.98
C TYR A 169 -27.92 4.62 6.23
N TRP A 170 -26.62 4.63 6.04
CA TRP A 170 -25.84 5.68 5.42
C TRP A 170 -25.01 5.13 4.27
N LEU A 171 -24.90 5.94 3.21
CA LEU A 171 -24.00 5.73 2.09
C LEU A 171 -22.91 6.80 2.18
N THR A 172 -21.67 6.36 2.36
CA THR A 172 -20.50 7.22 2.36
C THR A 172 -19.76 7.04 1.06
N GLN A 173 -19.63 8.11 0.29
CA GLN A 173 -18.88 8.11 -0.95
C GLN A 173 -17.55 8.82 -0.75
N SER A 174 -16.48 8.16 -1.16
CA SER A 174 -15.13 8.72 -1.33
C SER A 174 -14.70 8.56 -2.80
N ASP A 175 -13.41 8.44 -3.06
CA ASP A 175 -12.82 8.50 -4.41
C ASP A 175 -12.88 7.14 -5.06
N HIS A 176 -12.45 6.15 -4.29
CA HIS A 176 -12.36 4.77 -4.71
C HIS A 176 -13.47 3.93 -4.10
N TYR A 177 -14.17 4.40 -3.06
CA TYR A 177 -15.12 3.59 -2.30
C TYR A 177 -16.53 4.16 -2.20
N VAL A 178 -17.48 3.25 -2.12
CA VAL A 178 -18.82 3.47 -1.55
C VAL A 178 -18.99 2.53 -0.37
N VAL A 179 -19.14 3.11 0.82
CA VAL A 179 -19.39 2.39 2.07
C VAL A 179 -20.86 2.49 2.43
N SER A 180 -21.55 1.35 2.48
CA SER A 180 -22.90 1.22 3.05
C SER A 180 -22.82 0.79 4.51
N THR A 181 -23.49 1.49 5.42
CA THR A 181 -23.52 1.09 6.84
C THR A 181 -24.85 1.41 7.51
N ASN A 182 -25.32 0.55 8.40
CA ASN A 182 -26.45 0.83 9.28
C ASN A 182 -26.05 1.15 10.72
N HIS A 183 -24.74 1.36 10.97
CA HIS A 183 -24.22 1.77 12.27
C HIS A 183 -24.45 3.27 12.52
N SER A 184 -23.68 4.12 11.82
CA SER A 184 -23.72 5.57 11.97
C SER A 184 -23.07 6.24 10.75
N PRO A 185 -23.36 7.53 10.46
CA PRO A 185 -22.68 8.24 9.38
C PRO A 185 -21.18 8.38 9.63
N GLN A 186 -20.80 8.60 10.90
CA GLN A 186 -19.42 8.76 11.31
C GLN A 186 -18.60 7.48 11.09
N ALA A 187 -19.16 6.31 11.44
CA ALA A 187 -18.48 5.04 11.19
C ALA A 187 -18.25 4.78 9.70
N GLY A 188 -19.19 5.20 8.85
CA GLY A 188 -19.02 5.13 7.39
C GLY A 188 -17.89 6.02 6.88
N ILE A 189 -17.73 7.23 7.44
CA ILE A 189 -16.64 8.17 7.12
C ILE A 189 -15.29 7.59 7.58
N GLU A 190 -15.19 7.14 8.84
CA GLU A 190 -13.95 6.60 9.40
C GLU A 190 -13.46 5.36 8.63
N LEU A 191 -14.37 4.47 8.23
CA LEU A 191 -14.01 3.33 7.41
C LEU A 191 -13.54 3.78 6.02
N ALA A 192 -14.25 4.71 5.37
CA ALA A 192 -13.86 5.23 4.06
C ALA A 192 -12.46 5.87 4.11
N GLU A 193 -12.15 6.68 5.13
CA GLU A 193 -10.82 7.30 5.31
C GLU A 193 -9.71 6.24 5.45
N LYS A 194 -9.95 5.17 6.22
CA LYS A 194 -8.99 4.07 6.37
C LYS A 194 -8.78 3.28 5.07
N LEU A 195 -9.83 3.10 4.28
CA LEU A 195 -9.77 2.42 2.98
C LEU A 195 -9.06 3.28 1.93
N GLU A 196 -9.30 4.59 1.90
CA GLU A 196 -8.57 5.51 1.02
C GLU A 196 -7.07 5.56 1.37
N LEU A 197 -6.73 5.54 2.68
CA LEU A 197 -5.36 5.40 3.12
C LEU A 197 -4.74 4.08 2.61
N LEU A 198 -5.43 2.95 2.77
CA LEU A 198 -4.96 1.67 2.27
C LEU A 198 -4.78 1.71 0.75
N HIS A 199 -5.73 2.28 0.00
CA HIS A 199 -5.63 2.41 -1.46
C HIS A 199 -4.40 3.24 -1.86
N SER A 200 -4.13 4.35 -1.17
CA SER A 200 -2.94 5.18 -1.41
C SER A 200 -1.64 4.38 -1.18
N VAL A 201 -1.57 3.59 -0.11
CA VAL A 201 -0.41 2.73 0.17
C VAL A 201 -0.30 1.60 -0.86
N TRP A 202 -1.39 0.87 -1.10
CA TRP A 202 -1.44 -0.25 -2.04
C TRP A 202 -1.05 0.19 -3.45
N SER A 203 -1.57 1.33 -3.91
CA SER A 203 -1.25 1.85 -5.25
C SER A 203 0.23 2.17 -5.42
N GLN A 204 0.90 2.64 -4.35
CA GLN A 204 2.35 2.88 -4.34
C GLN A 204 3.17 1.59 -4.28
N VAL A 205 2.75 0.61 -3.46
CA VAL A 205 3.47 -0.67 -3.32
C VAL A 205 3.33 -1.51 -4.59
N PHE A 206 2.14 -1.53 -5.19
CA PHE A 206 1.77 -2.40 -6.30
C PHE A 206 1.56 -1.64 -7.61
N TYR A 207 2.26 -0.50 -7.81
CA TYR A 207 2.18 0.29 -9.05
C TYR A 207 2.30 -0.60 -10.31
N ARG A 208 3.31 -1.47 -10.32
CA ARG A 208 3.56 -2.42 -11.42
C ARG A 208 2.42 -3.41 -11.69
N TYR A 209 1.56 -3.69 -10.71
CA TYR A 209 0.42 -4.60 -10.86
C TYR A 209 -0.72 -3.96 -11.67
N TRP A 210 -1.11 -2.74 -11.30
CA TRP A 210 -2.32 -2.09 -11.83
C TRP A 210 -2.03 -1.08 -12.95
N ALA A 211 -0.84 -0.51 -13.01
CA ALA A 211 -0.51 0.51 -13.98
C ALA A 211 -0.13 -0.08 -15.34
N THR A 212 -0.49 0.63 -16.41
CA THR A 212 -0.01 0.34 -17.76
C THR A 212 1.48 0.70 -17.85
N PRO A 213 2.37 -0.23 -18.26
CA PRO A 213 3.78 0.07 -18.41
C PRO A 213 4.05 1.25 -19.35
N GLY A 214 4.90 2.18 -18.92
CA GLY A 214 5.26 3.40 -19.65
C GLY A 214 4.29 4.56 -19.47
N ALA A 215 3.15 4.37 -18.78
CA ALA A 215 2.15 5.41 -18.60
C ALA A 215 2.63 6.54 -17.69
N LEU A 216 3.44 6.25 -16.67
CA LEU A 216 4.01 7.31 -15.83
C LEU A 216 5.10 8.08 -16.58
N THR A 217 5.97 7.38 -17.31
CA THR A 217 6.99 8.00 -18.14
C THR A 217 6.38 8.93 -19.19
N ALA A 218 5.28 8.51 -19.84
CA ALA A 218 4.53 9.36 -20.76
C ALA A 218 3.97 10.62 -20.06
N ARG A 219 3.35 10.46 -18.88
CA ARG A 219 2.83 11.60 -18.09
C ARG A 219 3.93 12.56 -17.65
N LEU A 220 5.09 12.05 -17.23
CA LEU A 220 6.26 12.87 -16.87
C LEU A 220 6.81 13.67 -18.06
N LYS A 221 6.64 13.18 -19.29
CA LYS A 221 6.98 13.88 -20.54
C LYS A 221 5.89 14.85 -21.01
N GLY A 222 4.76 14.94 -20.30
CA GLY A 222 3.62 15.77 -20.69
C GLY A 222 2.83 15.21 -21.88
N GLU A 223 2.99 13.91 -22.20
CA GLU A 223 2.23 13.28 -23.27
C GLU A 223 0.76 13.09 -22.87
N PRO A 224 -0.19 13.24 -23.83
CA PRO A 224 -1.61 13.11 -23.53
C PRO A 224 -1.94 11.70 -23.06
N GLU A 225 -2.71 11.63 -21.97
CA GLU A 225 -3.11 10.39 -21.33
C GLU A 225 -3.93 9.51 -22.29
N ARG A 226 -3.46 8.29 -22.55
CA ARG A 226 -4.22 7.30 -23.30
C ARG A 226 -5.31 6.74 -22.38
N SER A 227 -6.48 7.41 -22.38
CA SER A 227 -7.75 6.98 -21.77
C SER A 227 -7.62 6.17 -20.47
N THR A 228 -7.77 6.81 -19.31
CA THR A 228 -8.02 6.11 -18.05
C THR A 228 -9.37 5.40 -18.12
N ASN A 229 -9.39 4.08 -17.97
CA ASN A 229 -10.64 3.39 -17.69
C ASN A 229 -11.19 3.96 -16.38
N VAL A 230 -12.39 4.53 -16.43
CA VAL A 230 -13.09 4.95 -15.20
C VAL A 230 -13.52 3.67 -14.49
N THR A 231 -12.79 3.31 -13.43
CA THR A 231 -13.14 2.16 -12.60
C THR A 231 -14.37 2.51 -11.76
N ALA A 232 -15.33 1.60 -11.68
CA ALA A 232 -16.45 1.76 -10.75
C ALA A 232 -15.91 1.79 -9.30
N PRO A 233 -16.53 2.57 -8.40
CA PRO A 233 -16.10 2.61 -7.02
C PRO A 233 -16.29 1.23 -6.35
N LEU A 234 -15.29 0.83 -5.57
CA LEU A 234 -15.27 -0.39 -4.77
C LEU A 234 -16.38 -0.33 -3.72
N GLN A 235 -17.12 -1.43 -3.61
CA GLN A 235 -18.28 -1.51 -2.72
C GLN A 235 -17.87 -2.15 -1.40
N VAL A 236 -18.23 -1.51 -0.28
CA VAL A 236 -17.94 -2.00 1.07
C VAL A 236 -19.18 -1.87 1.95
N VAL A 237 -19.39 -2.86 2.82
CA VAL A 237 -20.50 -2.88 3.77
C VAL A 237 -19.95 -2.99 5.18
N LEU A 238 -20.38 -2.08 6.06
CA LEU A 238 -20.10 -2.11 7.49
C LEU A 238 -21.41 -2.35 8.26
N PHE A 239 -21.60 -3.55 8.77
CA PHE A 239 -22.73 -3.88 9.64
C PHE A 239 -22.58 -3.24 11.02
N ALA A 240 -23.71 -2.94 11.67
CA ALA A 240 -23.74 -2.31 12.98
C ALA A 240 -23.05 -3.14 14.07
N ASP A 241 -23.14 -4.46 13.98
CA ASP A 241 -22.53 -5.39 14.92
C ASP A 241 -22.27 -6.74 14.27
N ARG A 242 -21.58 -7.60 15.03
CA ARG A 242 -21.25 -8.97 14.60
C ARG A 242 -22.51 -9.81 14.40
N ASP A 243 -23.54 -9.65 15.22
CA ASP A 243 -24.75 -10.48 15.11
C ASP A 243 -25.48 -10.19 13.80
N GLU A 244 -25.49 -8.93 13.35
CA GLU A 244 -26.05 -8.56 12.07
C GLU A 244 -25.23 -9.08 10.90
N TYR A 245 -23.90 -8.98 10.97
CA TYR A 245 -23.01 -9.59 9.99
C TYR A 245 -23.30 -11.08 9.81
N LEU A 246 -23.44 -11.82 10.91
CA LEU A 246 -23.78 -13.24 10.87
C LEU A 246 -25.19 -13.50 10.33
N ARG A 247 -26.20 -12.72 10.75
CA ARG A 247 -27.57 -12.87 10.25
C ARG A 247 -27.66 -12.64 8.73
N GLN A 248 -26.93 -11.67 8.21
CA GLN A 248 -27.02 -11.26 6.81
C GLN A 248 -26.19 -12.17 5.89
N LEU A 249 -25.03 -12.65 6.34
CA LEU A 249 -24.10 -13.42 5.51
C LEU A 249 -24.15 -14.94 5.76
N GLY A 250 -24.58 -15.39 6.93
CA GLY A 250 -24.61 -16.81 7.30
C GLY A 250 -25.58 -17.67 6.51
N VAL A 251 -26.47 -17.06 5.72
CA VAL A 251 -27.39 -17.76 4.82
C VAL A 251 -26.69 -18.27 3.55
N GLY A 252 -25.59 -17.63 3.14
CA GLY A 252 -24.92 -17.91 1.86
C GLY A 252 -23.45 -18.33 1.96
N GLU A 253 -22.76 -18.01 3.07
CA GLU A 253 -21.31 -18.28 3.21
C GLU A 253 -21.04 -19.26 4.35
N SER A 254 -20.53 -20.44 4.01
CA SER A 254 -20.12 -21.45 4.99
C SER A 254 -18.79 -21.02 5.63
N ARG A 255 -18.76 -20.85 6.96
CA ARG A 255 -17.62 -20.36 7.79
C ARG A 255 -17.58 -18.86 8.07
N ILE A 256 -18.64 -18.10 7.78
CA ILE A 256 -18.69 -16.67 8.16
C ILE A 256 -18.62 -16.45 9.68
N ASP A 257 -18.90 -17.48 10.48
CA ASP A 257 -18.83 -17.43 11.94
C ASP A 257 -17.40 -17.32 12.48
N VAL A 258 -16.39 -17.72 11.70
CA VAL A 258 -14.98 -17.62 12.08
C VAL A 258 -14.25 -16.42 11.46
N THR A 259 -14.93 -15.65 10.59
CA THR A 259 -14.35 -14.49 9.91
C THR A 259 -14.60 -13.19 10.69
N ILE A 260 -13.60 -12.32 10.72
CA ILE A 260 -13.67 -10.97 11.32
C ILE A 260 -13.94 -9.91 10.21
N GLY A 261 -13.77 -10.31 8.95
CA GLY A 261 -14.12 -9.59 7.73
C GLY A 261 -14.15 -10.60 6.57
N TYR A 262 -14.77 -10.23 5.44
CA TYR A 262 -14.86 -11.13 4.27
C TYR A 262 -14.98 -10.32 2.98
N TYR A 263 -14.12 -10.60 2.01
CA TYR A 263 -14.30 -10.16 0.63
C TYR A 263 -14.95 -11.24 -0.24
N SER A 264 -16.05 -10.88 -0.90
CA SER A 264 -16.76 -11.73 -1.87
C SER A 264 -16.45 -11.29 -3.30
N ALA A 265 -15.70 -12.11 -4.04
CA ALA A 265 -15.41 -11.87 -5.45
C ALA A 265 -16.68 -11.93 -6.33
N GLU A 266 -17.64 -12.79 -5.97
CA GLU A 266 -18.93 -12.92 -6.66
C GLU A 266 -19.76 -11.63 -6.55
N ASN A 267 -19.87 -11.09 -5.33
CA ASN A 267 -20.64 -9.87 -5.07
C ASN A 267 -19.84 -8.58 -5.32
N ARG A 268 -18.53 -8.69 -5.53
CA ARG A 268 -17.58 -7.58 -5.64
C ARG A 268 -17.67 -6.61 -4.46
N ARG A 269 -17.67 -7.17 -3.25
CA ARG A 269 -17.92 -6.44 -2.00
C ARG A 269 -17.08 -6.97 -0.86
N ALA A 270 -16.50 -6.06 -0.10
CA ALA A 270 -15.94 -6.36 1.22
C ALA A 270 -16.99 -6.12 2.32
N TYR A 271 -17.03 -7.01 3.29
CA TYR A 271 -17.97 -7.02 4.40
C TYR A 271 -17.23 -6.97 5.73
N PHE A 272 -17.61 -6.02 6.57
CA PHE A 272 -17.06 -5.80 7.91
C PHE A 272 -18.19 -5.55 8.91
N TYR A 273 -17.88 -5.62 10.20
CA TYR A 273 -18.79 -5.18 11.26
C TYR A 273 -18.10 -4.22 12.22
N ALA A 274 -18.88 -3.33 12.82
CA ALA A 274 -18.37 -2.42 13.84
C ALA A 274 -18.12 -3.19 15.15
N SER A 275 -17.04 -2.80 15.84
CA SER A 275 -16.69 -3.30 17.16
C SER A 275 -15.94 -2.22 17.92
N ASP A 276 -15.96 -2.29 19.25
CA ASP A 276 -15.27 -1.32 20.12
C ASP A 276 -13.74 -1.38 19.97
N GLN A 277 -13.21 -2.52 19.50
CA GLN A 277 -11.81 -2.74 19.19
C GLN A 277 -11.69 -3.27 17.75
N PRO A 278 -11.81 -2.39 16.74
CA PRO A 278 -11.78 -2.83 15.35
C PRO A 278 -10.41 -3.40 15.00
N ASP A 279 -10.41 -4.61 14.46
CA ASP A 279 -9.21 -5.22 13.90
C ASP A 279 -8.92 -4.63 12.52
N ILE A 280 -8.21 -3.49 12.54
CA ILE A 280 -7.82 -2.76 11.33
C ILE A 280 -6.96 -3.62 10.40
N ALA A 281 -6.16 -4.55 10.94
CA ALA A 281 -5.36 -5.46 10.13
C ALA A 281 -6.26 -6.38 9.29
N THR A 282 -7.33 -6.92 9.89
CA THR A 282 -8.34 -7.68 9.14
C THR A 282 -9.00 -6.83 8.04
N TRP A 283 -9.32 -5.55 8.31
CA TRP A 283 -9.88 -4.68 7.26
C TRP A 283 -8.91 -4.51 6.09
N TYR A 284 -7.63 -4.30 6.38
CA TYR A 284 -6.60 -4.20 5.36
C TYR A 284 -6.39 -5.50 4.60
N HIS A 285 -6.50 -6.65 5.26
CA HIS A 285 -6.42 -7.96 4.62
C HIS A 285 -7.50 -8.11 3.53
N GLU A 286 -8.77 -7.98 3.91
CA GLU A 286 -9.90 -8.19 2.99
C GLU A 286 -9.98 -7.11 1.91
N ALA A 287 -9.70 -5.86 2.26
CA ALA A 287 -9.67 -4.78 1.29
C ALA A 287 -8.48 -4.92 0.31
N THR A 288 -7.37 -5.55 0.72
CA THR A 288 -6.27 -5.89 -0.20
C THR A 288 -6.73 -6.93 -1.22
N HIS A 289 -7.43 -7.99 -0.80
CA HIS A 289 -8.04 -8.95 -1.74
C HIS A 289 -8.96 -8.24 -2.74
N GLN A 290 -9.81 -7.32 -2.26
CA GLN A 290 -10.68 -6.53 -3.12
C GLN A 290 -9.90 -5.71 -4.16
N LEU A 291 -8.87 -4.98 -3.74
CA LEU A 291 -8.05 -4.14 -4.62
C LEU A 291 -7.40 -4.95 -5.74
N PHE A 292 -6.87 -6.14 -5.42
CA PHE A 292 -6.31 -7.03 -6.43
C PHE A 292 -7.39 -7.64 -7.32
N GLN A 293 -8.49 -8.16 -6.76
CA GLN A 293 -9.53 -8.87 -7.50
C GLN A 293 -10.34 -7.97 -8.44
N GLU A 294 -10.53 -6.71 -8.08
CA GLU A 294 -11.34 -5.75 -8.83
C GLU A 294 -10.55 -4.89 -9.81
N ALA A 295 -9.24 -5.09 -9.89
CA ALA A 295 -8.39 -4.49 -10.91
C ALA A 295 -8.75 -4.97 -12.33
N PRO A 296 -8.36 -4.22 -13.39
CA PRO A 296 -8.63 -4.63 -14.76
C PRO A 296 -7.98 -5.97 -15.14
N ASN A 297 -8.65 -6.75 -15.99
CA ASN A 297 -8.13 -8.00 -16.58
C ASN A 297 -7.82 -9.13 -15.57
N VAL A 298 -8.60 -9.22 -14.50
CA VAL A 298 -8.43 -10.24 -13.46
C VAL A 298 -9.38 -11.42 -13.66
N THR A 299 -8.90 -12.65 -13.42
CA THR A 299 -9.71 -13.88 -13.46
C THR A 299 -10.65 -13.97 -12.24
N PRO A 300 -11.90 -14.48 -12.39
CA PRO A 300 -12.75 -14.76 -11.24
C PRO A 300 -12.24 -15.92 -10.36
N LYS A 301 -11.31 -16.73 -10.88
CA LYS A 301 -10.81 -17.97 -10.25
C LYS A 301 -9.31 -17.90 -9.94
N VAL A 302 -8.90 -16.89 -9.17
CA VAL A 302 -7.50 -16.64 -8.78
C VAL A 302 -6.94 -17.84 -8.00
N GLY A 303 -5.83 -18.41 -8.47
CA GLY A 303 -5.13 -19.50 -7.82
C GLY A 303 -5.97 -20.77 -7.63
N GLU A 304 -6.96 -21.00 -8.49
CA GLU A 304 -7.87 -22.14 -8.37
C GLU A 304 -7.12 -23.47 -8.45
N ARG A 305 -6.11 -23.57 -9.33
CA ARG A 305 -5.40 -24.82 -9.59
C ARG A 305 -4.11 -24.99 -8.78
N ALA A 306 -3.41 -23.89 -8.52
CA ALA A 306 -2.14 -23.86 -7.82
C ALA A 306 -1.80 -22.42 -7.40
N ASN A 307 -0.72 -22.26 -6.63
CA ASN A 307 -0.13 -20.99 -6.23
C ASN A 307 -1.07 -20.06 -5.42
N PHE A 308 -2.15 -20.58 -4.83
CA PHE A 308 -3.10 -19.73 -4.11
C PHE A 308 -2.48 -19.02 -2.90
N TRP A 309 -1.45 -19.63 -2.30
CA TRP A 309 -0.73 -19.10 -1.14
C TRP A 309 -0.29 -17.63 -1.32
N ILE A 310 0.11 -17.20 -2.53
CA ILE A 310 0.64 -15.84 -2.73
C ILE A 310 -0.43 -14.76 -2.58
N ALA A 311 -1.69 -15.07 -2.90
CA ALA A 311 -2.82 -14.15 -2.72
C ALA A 311 -3.06 -13.88 -1.23
N GLU A 312 -3.04 -14.93 -0.41
CA GLU A 312 -3.13 -14.81 1.05
C GLU A 312 -1.88 -14.15 1.63
N ALA A 313 -0.69 -14.53 1.14
CA ALA A 313 0.59 -14.01 1.59
C ALA A 313 0.71 -12.50 1.45
N ILE A 314 0.24 -11.95 0.32
CA ILE A 314 0.34 -10.50 0.07
C ILE A 314 -0.68 -9.70 0.89
N ALA A 315 -1.86 -10.26 1.16
CA ALA A 315 -2.82 -9.68 2.10
C ALA A 315 -2.26 -9.68 3.53
N LEU A 316 -1.64 -10.78 3.97
CA LEU A 316 -0.94 -10.88 5.25
C LEU A 316 0.24 -9.90 5.36
N TYR A 317 0.96 -9.66 4.26
CA TYR A 317 2.01 -8.65 4.22
C TYR A 317 1.44 -7.23 4.44
N MET A 318 0.30 -6.90 3.83
CA MET A 318 -0.36 -5.60 4.00
C MET A 318 -0.91 -5.37 5.43
N GLU A 319 -1.12 -6.42 6.23
CA GLU A 319 -1.45 -6.27 7.66
C GLU A 319 -0.35 -5.59 8.48
N SER A 320 0.88 -5.52 7.97
CA SER A 320 1.99 -4.79 8.61
C SER A 320 1.92 -3.26 8.44
N LEU A 321 0.92 -2.76 7.71
CA LEU A 321 0.72 -1.33 7.48
C LEU A 321 0.62 -0.56 8.81
N THR A 322 1.58 0.34 9.01
CA THR A 322 1.62 1.29 10.13
C THR A 322 1.61 2.71 9.60
N VAL A 323 0.69 3.53 10.11
CA VAL A 323 0.59 4.96 9.75
C VAL A 323 1.45 5.79 10.68
N ARG A 324 2.18 6.75 10.12
CA ARG A 324 2.99 7.76 10.79
C ARG A 324 2.52 9.15 10.34
N ASP A 325 3.07 10.19 10.95
CA ASP A 325 2.78 11.57 10.56
C ASP A 325 3.34 11.85 9.15
N GLY A 326 2.47 12.02 8.16
CA GLY A 326 2.81 12.32 6.76
C GLY A 326 3.30 11.15 5.88
N TYR A 327 3.43 9.94 6.44
CA TYR A 327 3.82 8.74 5.69
C TYR A 327 3.31 7.46 6.36
N ALA A 328 3.38 6.34 5.65
CA ALA A 328 3.08 5.02 6.15
C ALA A 328 4.26 4.08 5.90
N THR A 329 4.27 2.97 6.63
CA THR A 329 5.23 1.89 6.39
C THR A 329 4.54 0.55 6.26
N VAL A 330 5.07 -0.31 5.39
CA VAL A 330 4.64 -1.70 5.20
C VAL A 330 5.89 -2.57 5.19
N GLY A 331 5.80 -3.77 5.75
CA GLY A 331 6.95 -4.65 5.95
C GLY A 331 7.58 -4.44 7.31
N GLY A 332 8.87 -4.75 7.40
CA GLY A 332 9.67 -4.57 8.62
C GLY A 332 9.71 -5.81 9.50
N PHE A 333 10.85 -5.98 10.17
CA PHE A 333 11.09 -7.08 11.09
C PHE A 333 10.06 -7.14 12.21
N ASP A 334 9.57 -6.01 12.69
CA ASP A 334 8.58 -5.86 13.76
C ASP A 334 7.13 -6.23 13.36
N ALA A 335 6.88 -6.67 12.11
CA ALA A 335 5.55 -7.09 11.68
C ALA A 335 5.07 -8.35 12.43
N ASN A 336 3.84 -8.29 13.00
CA ASN A 336 3.28 -9.38 13.81
C ASN A 336 3.25 -10.73 13.06
N ARG A 337 2.79 -10.74 11.79
CA ARG A 337 2.73 -11.97 10.99
C ARG A 337 4.11 -12.56 10.72
N LEU A 338 5.11 -11.71 10.47
CA LEU A 338 6.50 -12.15 10.32
C LEU A 338 7.05 -12.75 11.62
N GLN A 339 6.75 -12.16 12.78
CA GLN A 339 7.18 -12.72 14.06
C GLN A 339 6.57 -14.10 14.33
N PHE A 340 5.30 -14.32 13.97
CA PHE A 340 4.71 -15.67 14.02
C PHE A 340 5.39 -16.63 13.05
N ALA A 341 5.68 -16.21 11.82
CA ALA A 341 6.41 -17.01 10.84
C ALA A 341 7.76 -17.48 11.39
N ARG A 342 8.53 -16.53 11.97
CA ARG A 342 9.85 -16.79 12.56
C ARG A 342 9.77 -17.71 13.77
N TYR A 343 8.80 -17.50 14.65
CA TYR A 343 8.58 -18.40 15.79
C TYR A 343 8.29 -19.84 15.32
N ARG A 344 7.40 -20.01 14.32
CA ARG A 344 7.09 -21.35 13.79
C ARG A 344 8.31 -22.01 13.14
N ARG A 345 9.08 -21.24 12.37
CA ARG A 345 10.29 -21.74 11.72
C ARG A 345 11.38 -22.12 12.71
N LEU A 346 11.68 -21.25 13.68
CA LEU A 346 12.83 -21.37 14.58
C LEU A 346 12.54 -22.21 15.83
N ASN A 347 11.32 -22.17 16.36
CA ASN A 347 10.95 -22.85 17.60
C ASN A 347 10.13 -24.13 17.35
N GLU A 348 9.23 -24.12 16.37
CA GLU A 348 8.40 -25.31 16.05
C GLU A 348 9.03 -26.17 14.93
N SER A 349 10.08 -25.69 14.28
CA SER A 349 10.67 -26.32 13.07
C SER A 349 9.65 -26.57 11.96
N PHE A 350 8.57 -25.78 11.92
CA PHE A 350 7.52 -25.93 10.92
C PHE A 350 7.99 -25.37 9.58
N HIS A 351 7.75 -26.13 8.51
CA HIS A 351 8.05 -25.76 7.14
C HIS A 351 7.32 -26.67 6.16
N MET A 352 6.64 -26.08 5.19
CA MET A 352 6.25 -26.75 3.96
C MET A 352 7.16 -26.26 2.83
N PRO A 353 7.90 -27.15 2.15
CA PRO A 353 8.72 -26.75 1.01
C PRO A 353 7.91 -25.92 0.01
N LEU A 354 8.46 -24.81 -0.47
CA LEU A 354 7.70 -23.88 -1.32
C LEU A 354 7.20 -24.53 -2.61
N ALA A 355 7.92 -25.52 -3.13
CA ALA A 355 7.47 -26.31 -4.28
C ALA A 355 6.16 -27.09 -4.02
N GLU A 356 5.93 -27.53 -2.78
CA GLU A 356 4.68 -28.20 -2.39
C GLU A 356 3.58 -27.18 -2.07
N LEU A 357 3.92 -26.09 -1.36
CA LEU A 357 2.99 -24.99 -1.08
C LEU A 357 2.45 -24.38 -2.39
N ALA A 358 3.31 -24.21 -3.39
CA ALA A 358 2.96 -23.70 -4.72
C ALA A 358 2.03 -24.63 -5.51
N LYS A 359 1.94 -25.93 -5.18
CA LYS A 359 0.98 -26.85 -5.83
C LYS A 359 -0.43 -26.70 -5.29
N LEU A 360 -0.61 -26.11 -4.10
CA LEU A 360 -1.92 -25.98 -3.49
C LEU A 360 -2.74 -24.91 -4.23
N GLY A 361 -3.85 -25.36 -4.82
CA GLY A 361 -4.91 -24.49 -5.27
C GLY A 361 -5.73 -23.95 -4.10
N ARG A 362 -6.69 -23.09 -4.41
CA ARG A 362 -7.55 -22.42 -3.42
C ARG A 362 -8.25 -23.42 -2.50
N ALA A 363 -8.93 -24.39 -3.11
CA ALA A 363 -9.73 -25.37 -2.42
C ALA A 363 -8.90 -26.31 -1.53
N GLU A 364 -7.70 -26.68 -1.97
CA GLU A 364 -6.76 -27.51 -1.21
C GLU A 364 -6.19 -26.74 -0.02
N LEU A 365 -5.70 -25.52 -0.24
CA LEU A 365 -5.11 -24.72 0.83
C LEU A 365 -6.13 -24.43 1.94
N GLN A 366 -7.33 -23.94 1.60
CA GLN A 366 -8.37 -23.56 2.56
C GLN A 366 -8.95 -24.73 3.40
N ARG A 367 -8.70 -25.98 2.98
CA ARG A 367 -9.09 -27.19 3.71
C ARG A 367 -7.91 -27.89 4.39
N HIS A 368 -6.69 -27.39 4.21
CA HIS A 368 -5.49 -27.98 4.78
C HIS A 368 -5.54 -27.94 6.32
N GLU A 369 -5.14 -29.03 6.98
CA GLU A 369 -5.19 -29.13 8.45
C GLU A 369 -4.27 -28.10 9.14
N ASP A 370 -3.09 -27.86 8.56
CA ASP A 370 -2.14 -26.85 9.01
C ASP A 370 -2.39 -25.43 8.46
N LEU A 371 -3.58 -25.09 7.96
CA LEU A 371 -3.88 -23.79 7.33
C LEU A 371 -3.27 -22.58 8.06
N ARG A 372 -3.43 -22.52 9.38
CA ARG A 372 -2.90 -21.41 10.20
C ARG A 372 -1.37 -21.31 10.19
N ARG A 373 -0.68 -22.46 10.15
CA ARG A 373 0.78 -22.51 10.07
C ARG A 373 1.27 -22.16 8.67
N LEU A 374 0.58 -22.66 7.64
CA LEU A 374 0.85 -22.31 6.24
C LEU A 374 0.68 -20.82 5.96
N TYR A 375 -0.33 -20.17 6.57
CA TYR A 375 -0.49 -18.71 6.47
C TYR A 375 0.65 -17.97 7.17
N SER A 376 1.12 -18.48 8.31
CA SER A 376 2.28 -17.88 8.99
C SER A 376 3.53 -17.96 8.12
N GLU A 377 3.82 -19.13 7.55
CA GLU A 377 4.93 -19.33 6.62
C GLU A 377 4.79 -18.46 5.35
N SER A 378 3.59 -18.42 4.76
CA SER A 378 3.27 -17.58 3.60
C SER A 378 3.54 -16.11 3.86
N ALA A 379 3.19 -15.60 5.06
CA ALA A 379 3.53 -14.24 5.45
C ALA A 379 5.05 -14.02 5.50
N GLY A 380 5.80 -14.95 6.12
CA GLY A 380 7.26 -14.89 6.15
C GLY A 380 7.90 -14.86 4.76
N LEU A 381 7.42 -15.71 3.86
CA LEU A 381 7.84 -15.75 2.46
C LEU A 381 7.50 -14.44 1.72
N ALA A 382 6.32 -13.86 1.93
CA ALA A 382 5.99 -12.56 1.35
C ALA A 382 6.93 -11.45 1.83
N HIS A 383 7.29 -11.41 3.12
CA HIS A 383 8.27 -10.44 3.63
C HIS A 383 9.65 -10.64 3.00
N LEU A 384 10.13 -11.89 2.86
CA LEU A 384 11.38 -12.17 2.15
C LEU A 384 11.32 -11.69 0.70
N LEU A 385 10.25 -12.02 -0.01
CA LEU A 385 10.10 -11.70 -1.43
C LEU A 385 9.91 -10.20 -1.69
N MET A 386 9.23 -9.49 -0.80
CA MET A 386 8.96 -8.07 -0.94
C MET A 386 10.12 -7.19 -0.43
N ASP A 387 10.78 -7.57 0.67
CA ASP A 387 11.74 -6.68 1.37
C ASP A 387 13.13 -7.31 1.56
N GLY A 388 13.29 -8.61 1.36
CA GLY A 388 14.56 -9.31 1.53
C GLY A 388 15.59 -8.95 0.47
N GLN A 389 16.88 -9.15 0.82
CA GLN A 389 18.03 -8.95 -0.07
C GLN A 389 18.01 -7.60 -0.82
N ALA A 390 17.77 -6.50 -0.09
CA ALA A 390 17.63 -5.16 -0.68
C ALA A 390 16.54 -5.09 -1.78
N ASN A 391 15.40 -5.73 -1.52
CA ASN A 391 14.22 -5.76 -2.39
C ASN A 391 14.42 -6.51 -3.72
N ARG A 392 15.39 -7.42 -3.79
CA ARG A 392 15.79 -8.13 -5.02
C ARG A 392 14.62 -8.75 -5.78
N TYR A 393 13.69 -9.37 -5.06
CA TYR A 393 12.60 -10.15 -5.67
C TYR A 393 11.32 -9.35 -5.90
N ARG A 394 11.19 -8.15 -5.31
CA ARG A 394 9.92 -7.40 -5.24
C ARG A 394 9.23 -7.26 -6.59
N ALA A 395 9.96 -6.76 -7.61
CA ALA A 395 9.38 -6.54 -8.93
C ALA A 395 8.87 -7.84 -9.56
N ALA A 396 9.65 -8.92 -9.44
CA ALA A 396 9.29 -10.22 -9.98
C ALA A 396 8.14 -10.89 -9.19
N THR A 397 8.05 -10.65 -7.88
CA THR A 397 6.92 -11.08 -7.06
C THR A 397 5.63 -10.38 -7.45
N ILE A 398 5.69 -9.09 -7.79
CA ILE A 398 4.51 -8.37 -8.31
C ILE A 398 4.11 -8.90 -9.69
N ASP A 399 5.07 -9.26 -10.56
CA ASP A 399 4.78 -9.89 -11.85
C ASP A 399 4.17 -11.29 -11.68
N TYR A 400 4.67 -12.05 -10.71
CA TYR A 400 4.13 -13.35 -10.32
C TYR A 400 2.68 -13.22 -9.83
N LEU A 401 2.41 -12.31 -8.89
CA LEU A 401 1.06 -11.96 -8.46
C LEU A 401 0.18 -11.61 -9.66
N ALA A 402 0.62 -10.71 -10.54
CA ALA A 402 -0.13 -10.34 -11.74
C ALA A 402 -0.44 -11.55 -12.65
N ALA A 403 0.49 -12.51 -12.79
CA ALA A 403 0.27 -13.73 -13.54
C ALA A 403 -0.84 -14.60 -12.91
N ILE A 404 -0.81 -14.81 -11.59
CA ILE A 404 -1.84 -15.58 -10.86
C ILE A 404 -3.20 -14.91 -10.99
N TYR A 405 -3.29 -13.60 -10.79
CA TYR A 405 -4.53 -12.85 -10.92
C TYR A 405 -5.03 -12.76 -12.39
N ARG A 406 -4.19 -13.04 -13.39
CA ARG A 406 -4.61 -13.21 -14.79
C ARG A 406 -4.96 -14.66 -15.17
N GLY A 407 -4.89 -15.59 -14.22
CA GLY A 407 -5.22 -17.01 -14.42
C GLY A 407 -4.06 -17.89 -14.91
N VAL A 408 -2.82 -17.38 -14.89
CA VAL A 408 -1.62 -18.16 -15.17
C VAL A 408 -1.10 -18.75 -13.86
N ASP A 409 -1.86 -19.69 -13.31
CA ASP A 409 -1.67 -20.24 -11.97
C ASP A 409 -0.99 -21.61 -11.91
N ASP A 410 -0.42 -22.10 -13.01
CA ASP A 410 0.30 -23.38 -13.02
C ASP A 410 1.57 -23.36 -12.13
N VAL A 411 1.99 -24.54 -11.65
CA VAL A 411 3.09 -24.68 -10.68
C VAL A 411 4.41 -24.04 -11.16
N ALA A 412 4.65 -23.98 -12.47
CA ALA A 412 5.86 -23.39 -13.00
C ALA A 412 5.81 -21.84 -13.08
N ALA A 413 4.66 -21.21 -12.81
CA ALA A 413 4.52 -19.76 -12.79
C ALA A 413 5.51 -19.07 -11.85
N PHE A 414 5.74 -19.65 -10.67
CA PHE A 414 6.71 -19.14 -9.69
C PHE A 414 8.12 -19.02 -10.30
N SER A 415 8.71 -20.13 -10.74
CA SER A 415 10.09 -20.13 -11.25
C SER A 415 10.23 -19.33 -12.54
N ARG A 416 9.19 -19.35 -13.41
CA ARG A 416 9.20 -18.57 -14.65
C ARG A 416 9.24 -17.06 -14.41
N THR A 417 8.56 -16.57 -13.37
CA THR A 417 8.44 -15.14 -13.08
C THR A 417 9.59 -14.64 -12.20
N LEU A 418 9.94 -15.36 -11.14
CA LEU A 418 11.01 -14.97 -10.22
C LEU A 418 12.42 -15.29 -10.76
N GLY A 419 12.54 -16.20 -11.73
CA GLY A 419 13.83 -16.60 -12.29
C GLY A 419 14.71 -17.42 -11.33
N VAL A 420 14.15 -17.90 -10.23
CA VAL A 420 14.80 -18.75 -9.22
C VAL A 420 13.94 -19.96 -8.90
N SER A 421 14.54 -21.01 -8.35
CA SER A 421 13.80 -22.20 -7.94
C SER A 421 13.11 -22.00 -6.58
N PRO A 422 12.00 -22.71 -6.29
CA PRO A 422 11.39 -22.70 -4.96
C PRO A 422 12.37 -23.10 -3.84
N SER A 423 13.22 -24.11 -4.08
CA SER A 423 14.22 -24.57 -3.12
C SER A 423 15.25 -23.50 -2.78
N GLU A 424 15.65 -22.68 -3.76
CA GLU A 424 16.56 -21.55 -3.50
C GLU A 424 15.90 -20.51 -2.58
N ILE A 425 14.60 -20.27 -2.74
CA ILE A 425 13.84 -19.40 -1.84
C ILE A 425 13.65 -20.03 -0.46
N ASP A 426 13.45 -21.35 -0.36
CA ASP A 426 13.38 -22.05 0.93
C ASP A 426 14.69 -21.89 1.73
N ASP A 427 15.84 -22.02 1.07
CA ASP A 427 17.16 -21.81 1.70
C ASP A 427 17.34 -20.38 2.19
N GLN A 428 16.90 -19.40 1.39
CA GLN A 428 16.97 -17.99 1.76
C GLN A 428 15.99 -17.64 2.88
N TYR A 429 14.80 -18.24 2.88
CA TYR A 429 13.79 -18.08 3.92
C TYR A 429 14.27 -18.65 5.25
N ALA A 430 15.05 -19.73 5.24
CA ALA A 430 15.67 -20.25 6.45
C ALA A 430 16.65 -19.25 7.10
N ALA A 431 17.34 -18.44 6.29
CA ALA A 431 18.33 -17.47 6.73
C ALA A 431 17.75 -16.09 7.08
N PHE A 432 16.59 -15.76 6.54
CA PHE A 432 15.85 -14.50 6.73
C PHE A 432 15.08 -14.48 8.05
#